data_AF-A0A9X1TVS0-F1
#
_entry.id   AF-A0A9X1TVS0-F1
#
_cell.length_a   1.000
_cell.length_b   1.000
_cell.length_c   1.000
_cell.angle_alpha   90.00
_cell.angle_beta   90.00
_cell.angle_gamma   90.00
#
_symmetry.space_group_name_H-M   'P 1'
#
loop_
_entity.id
_entity.type
_entity.pdbx_description
1 polymer ?
#
loop_
_entity_poly.entity_id
_entity_poly.type
_entity_poly.pdbx_seq_one_letter_code
_entity_poly.pdbx_strand_id
1 'polypeptide(L)' 'MRTQPRNIIRLLVKAGFAALVANEVRGLILAGPVLYGMYEAGGTAMAMWLAFCSLTGIAISVFGPLFVARKFKLV' A
#
# COMPACT_ATOMS: atom_id res chain seq x y z
N MET A 1 28.75 22.08 -3.53
CA MET A 1 27.30 22.01 -3.80
C MET A 1 26.55 22.44 -2.55
N ARG A 2 25.90 23.62 -2.53
CA ARG A 2 24.95 23.97 -1.47
C ARG A 2 23.66 23.19 -1.73
N THR A 3 23.50 22.03 -1.10
CA THR A 3 22.23 21.30 -1.12
C THR A 3 21.19 22.17 -0.42
N GLN A 4 20.36 22.84 -1.21
CA GLN A 4 19.24 23.61 -0.68
C GLN A 4 18.37 22.67 0.17
N PRO A 5 18.04 23.00 1.44
CA PRO A 5 17.28 22.11 2.32
C PRO A 5 15.95 21.68 1.70
N ARG A 6 15.37 22.52 0.84
CA ARG A 6 14.16 22.23 0.06
C ARG A 6 14.30 21.03 -0.88
N ASN A 7 15.47 20.81 -1.49
CA ASN A 7 15.68 19.67 -2.39
C ASN A 7 15.82 18.36 -1.62
N ILE A 8 16.46 18.39 -0.44
CA ILE A 8 16.59 17.23 0.44
C ILE A 8 15.22 16.81 0.97
N ILE A 9 14.41 17.78 1.43
CA ILE A 9 13.05 17.50 1.91
C ILE A 9 12.20 16.87 0.80
N ARG A 10 12.26 17.41 -0.43
CA ARG A 10 11.49 16.88 -1.56
C ARG A 10 11.90 15.45 -1.92
N LEU A 11 13.20 15.14 -1.84
CA LEU A 11 13.72 13.79 -2.03
C LEU A 11 13.21 12.83 -0.94
N LEU A 12 13.26 13.26 0.33
CA LEU A 12 12.80 12.46 1.47
C LEU A 12 11.29 12.17 1.41
N VAL A 13 10.46 13.15 1.04
CA VAL A 13 9.02 12.95 0.84
C VAL A 13 8.76 11.93 -0.26
N LYS A 14 9.45 12.04 -1.39
CA LYS A 14 9.31 11.10 -2.51
C LYS A 14 9.78 9.69 -2.14
N ALA A 15 10.89 9.58 -1.41
CA ALA A 15 11.40 8.30 -0.89
C ALA A 15 10.45 7.68 0.15
N GLY A 16 9.86 8.50 1.03
CA GLY A 16 8.85 8.06 2.00
C GLY A 16 7.61 7.50 1.32
N PHE A 17 7.12 8.15 0.26
CA PHE A 17 6.03 7.62 -0.56
C PHE A 17 6.40 6.29 -1.24
N ALA A 18 7.61 6.18 -1.80
CA ALA A 18 8.08 4.94 -2.40
C ALA A 18 8.17 3.81 -1.37
N ALA A 19 8.67 4.10 -0.15
CA ALA A 19 8.75 3.14 0.95
C ALA A 19 7.36 2.70 1.43
N LEU A 20 6.39 3.63 1.52
CA LEU A 20 5.01 3.33 1.90
C LEU A 20 4.36 2.38 0.89
N VAL A 21 4.52 2.64 -0.41
CA VAL A 21 4.02 1.75 -1.48
C VAL A 21 4.68 0.37 -1.38
N ALA A 22 6.01 0.31 -1.21
CA ALA A 22 6.72 -0.96 -1.09
C ALA A 22 6.27 -1.79 0.12
N ASN A 23 5.99 -1.14 1.26
CA ASN A 23 5.52 -1.81 2.47
C ASN A 23 4.15 -2.47 2.27
N GLU A 24 3.24 -1.81 1.57
CA GLU A 24 1.89 -2.32 1.33
C GLU A 24 1.86 -3.40 0.23
N VAL A 25 2.72 -3.29 -0.79
CA VAL A 25 2.92 -4.37 -1.78
C VAL A 25 3.40 -5.64 -1.09
N ARG A 26 4.32 -5.54 -0.11
CA ARG A 26 4.72 -6.67 0.72
C ARG A 26 3.52 -7.26 1.49
N GLY A 27 2.65 -6.41 2.04
CA GLY A 27 1.42 -6.83 2.72
C GLY A 27 0.47 -7.60 1.80
N LEU A 28 0.28 -7.12 0.57
CA LEU A 28 -0.54 -7.79 -0.46
C LEU A 28 0.04 -9.17 -0.84
N ILE A 29 1.36 -9.26 -1.02
CA ILE A 29 2.04 -10.52 -1.36
C ILE A 29 1.90 -11.52 -0.20
N LEU A 30 2.08 -11.07 1.05
CA LEU A 30 1.92 -11.91 2.24
C LEU A 30 0.48 -12.36 2.46
N ALA A 31 -0.51 -11.60 1.99
CA ALA A 31 -1.91 -12.01 2.02
C ALA A 31 -2.20 -13.15 1.03
N GLY A 32 -1.52 -13.22 -0.11
CA GLY A 32 -1.69 -14.26 -1.13
C GLY A 32 -1.75 -15.71 -0.59
N PRO A 33 -0.76 -16.20 0.15
CA PRO A 33 -0.78 -17.56 0.69
C PRO A 33 -1.87 -17.78 1.76
N VAL A 34 -2.23 -16.74 2.52
CA VAL A 34 -3.34 -16.82 3.50
C VAL A 34 -4.65 -17.05 2.77
N LEU A 35 -4.89 -16.32 1.67
CA LEU A 35 -6.08 -16.47 0.85
C LEU A 35 -6.16 -17.84 0.18
N TYR A 36 -5.04 -18.32 -0.33
CA TYR A 36 -4.96 -19.66 -0.93
C TYR A 36 -5.23 -20.75 0.11
N GLY A 37 -4.65 -20.64 1.32
CA GLY A 37 -4.93 -21.56 2.42
C GLY A 37 -6.39 -21.54 2.87
N MET A 38 -7.04 -20.37 2.89
CA MET A 38 -8.47 -20.25 3.16
C MET A 38 -9.33 -20.92 2.09
N TYR A 39 -8.94 -20.83 0.82
CA TYR A 39 -9.61 -21.52 -0.28
C TYR A 39 -9.50 -23.04 -0.17
N GLU A 40 -8.29 -23.56 0.02
CA GLU A 40 -8.02 -25.01 0.17
C GLU A 40 -8.71 -25.61 1.40
N ALA A 41 -8.85 -24.86 2.49
CA ALA A 41 -9.55 -25.29 3.70
C ALA A 41 -11.09 -25.35 3.56
N GLY A 42 -11.64 -25.07 2.36
CA GLY A 42 -13.08 -24.97 2.16
C GLY A 42 -13.70 -23.74 2.82
N GLY A 43 -12.94 -22.65 2.91
CA GLY A 43 -13.37 -21.40 3.51
C GLY A 43 -14.72 -20.96 2.96
N THR A 44 -15.63 -20.59 3.86
CA THR A 44 -16.99 -20.19 3.48
C THR A 44 -16.96 -18.96 2.56
N ALA A 45 -18.04 -18.72 1.82
CA ALA A 45 -18.19 -17.50 1.02
C ALA A 45 -17.94 -16.22 1.85
N MET A 46 -18.28 -16.24 3.14
CA MET A 46 -17.96 -15.17 4.09
C MET A 46 -16.45 -14.98 4.31
N ALA A 47 -15.69 -16.08 4.40
CA ALA A 47 -14.25 -16.04 4.56
C ALA A 47 -13.56 -15.40 3.34
N MET A 48 -13.98 -15.76 2.12
CA MET A 48 -13.50 -15.16 0.87
C MET A 48 -13.91 -13.68 0.75
N TRP A 49 -15.09 -13.32 1.25
CA TRP A 49 -15.55 -11.93 1.26
C TRP A 49 -14.74 -11.05 2.24
N LEU A 50 -14.47 -11.54 3.45
CA LEU A 50 -13.63 -10.83 4.43
C LEU A 50 -12.19 -10.64 3.92
N ALA A 51 -11.66 -11.67 3.27
CA ALA A 51 -10.41 -11.65 2.54
C ALA A 51 -10.35 -10.52 1.49
N PHE A 52 -11.39 -10.43 0.64
CA PHE A 52 -11.50 -9.37 -0.36
C PHE A 52 -11.58 -7.97 0.26
N CYS A 53 -12.41 -7.79 1.30
CA CYS A 53 -12.51 -6.52 2.01
C CYS A 53 -11.17 -6.10 2.64
N SER A 54 -10.40 -7.04 3.19
CA SER A 54 -9.07 -6.79 3.74
C SER A 54 -8.07 -6.36 2.66
N LEU A 55 -8.00 -7.08 1.53
CA LEU A 55 -7.16 -6.70 0.38
C LEU A 55 -7.54 -5.33 -0.19
N THR A 56 -8.84 -5.05 -0.27
CA THR A 56 -9.34 -3.77 -0.77
C THR A 56 -8.96 -2.63 0.20
N GLY A 57 -9.02 -2.88 1.51
CA GLY A 57 -8.54 -1.92 2.52
C GLY A 57 -7.05 -1.58 2.37
N ILE A 58 -6.22 -2.58 2.12
CA ILE A 58 -4.78 -2.41 1.82
C ILE A 58 -4.58 -1.65 0.50
N ALA A 59 -5.35 -1.96 -0.54
CA ALA A 59 -5.27 -1.21 -1.80
C ALA A 59 -5.66 0.27 -1.61
N ILE A 60 -6.72 0.55 -0.86
CA ILE A 60 -7.18 1.92 -0.58
C ILE A 60 -6.14 2.67 0.30
N SER A 61 -5.49 2.02 1.26
CA SER A 61 -4.44 2.64 2.09
C SER A 61 -3.20 3.04 1.27
N VAL A 62 -2.98 2.43 0.11
CA VAL A 62 -1.92 2.81 -0.84
C VAL A 62 -2.38 3.93 -1.78
N PHE A 63 -3.51 3.72 -2.45
CA PHE A 63 -3.98 4.65 -3.48
C PHE A 63 -4.49 5.97 -2.89
N GLY A 64 -5.05 5.96 -1.67
CA GLY A 64 -5.55 7.14 -0.99
C GLY A 64 -4.46 8.20 -0.75
N PRO A 65 -3.37 7.87 -0.03
CA PRO A 65 -2.26 8.81 0.19
C PRO A 65 -1.60 9.25 -1.12
N LEU A 66 -1.43 8.36 -2.10
CA LEU A 66 -0.87 8.72 -3.42
C LEU A 66 -1.77 9.70 -4.17
N PHE A 67 -3.10 9.49 -4.13
CA PHE A 67 -4.07 10.38 -4.74
C PHE A 67 -4.06 11.76 -4.08
N VAL A 68 -4.06 11.79 -2.75
CA VAL A 68 -3.94 13.03 -1.95
C VAL A 68 -2.62 13.74 -2.28
N ALA A 69 -1.50 13.03 -2.31
CA ALA A 69 -0.19 13.60 -2.64
C ALA A 69 -0.15 14.25 -4.02
N ARG A 70 -0.76 13.61 -5.03
CA ARG A 70 -0.90 14.18 -6.37
C ARG A 70 -1.82 15.40 -6.39
N LYS A 71 -2.95 15.35 -5.68
CA LYS A 71 -3.91 16.46 -5.60
C LYS A 71 -3.30 17.72 -4.98
N PHE A 72 -2.45 17.55 -3.97
CA PHE A 72 -1.78 18.66 -3.29
C PHE A 72 -0.37 18.99 -3.85
N LYS A 73 0.04 18.38 -4.97
CA LYS A 73 1.36 18.60 -5.62
C LYS A 73 2.56 18.35 -4.69
N LEU A 74 2.41 17.41 -3.75
CA LEU A 74 3.47 17.02 -2.82
C LEU A 74 4.54 16.13 -3.48
N VAL A 75 4.16 15.42 -4.55
CA VAL A 75 5.02 14.55 -5.37
C VAL A 75 4.75 14.80 -6.85
#